data_AF-A0A1I7TLP9-F1
#
_entry.id   AF-A0A1I7TLP9-F1
#
_cell.length_a   1.000
_cell.length_b   1.000
_cell.length_c   1.000
_cell.angle_alpha   90.00
_cell.angle_beta   90.00
_cell.angle_gamma   90.00
#
_symmetry.space_group_name_H-M   'P 1'
#
loop_
_entity.id
_entity.type
_entity.pdbx_description
1 polymer ?
#
loop_
_entity_poly.entity_id
_entity_poly.type
_entity_poly.pdbx_seq_one_letter_code
_entity_poly.pdbx_strand_id
1 'polypeptide(L)'
;MKLDFYFSTVILLGSVVCYEYNPYEPSFEEVPEDSNTTMNPMFSTALQIAQVTHGTLPVNFETTGKTENPGIYKRGKTIGPLEYSMKPKNNVFQCTRGQICIIPISSIKKLHSHFIVSPIRISALSGNLSFSISPDQTNLIALPLEPGLSTQKIIHYTMKRELVEIMFNVSIIENPWHNHQFKIVLKGPSLIYFDKYPENFKDFVISLAKALEGPSTSLSVDSIHYEGTTVVFNIHNNSLSSTECKMNEILAMQRKMFSIPGELNKDFVHRMGKYFEIGTVRLETFGTCNNQRIFGLFSAVDFTLIVVYMIFGVFVTGVLIFLVFDNVNLHNNRPMPVNEFELV
;
A
#
# COMPACT_ATOMS: atom_id res chain seq x y z
N MET A 1 29.07 -54.93 50.04
CA MET A 1 28.83 -53.51 50.38
C MET A 1 28.36 -52.83 49.10
N LYS A 2 27.05 -52.59 48.97
CA LYS A 2 26.43 -51.98 47.79
C LYS A 2 26.61 -50.47 47.89
N LEU A 3 27.25 -49.86 46.89
CA LEU A 3 27.37 -48.41 46.77
C LEU A 3 26.31 -47.96 45.75
N ASP A 4 25.17 -47.48 46.25
CA ASP A 4 24.12 -46.89 45.43
C ASP A 4 24.54 -45.47 45.03
N PHE A 5 24.98 -45.28 43.79
CA PHE A 5 25.22 -43.96 43.21
C PHE A 5 23.90 -43.37 42.70
N TYR A 6 23.27 -42.53 43.52
CA TYR A 6 22.19 -41.65 43.07
C TYR A 6 22.78 -40.50 42.24
N PHE A 7 22.69 -40.59 40.91
CA PHE A 7 22.82 -39.42 40.04
C PHE A 7 21.55 -38.57 40.18
N SER A 8 21.60 -37.56 41.06
CA SER A 8 20.59 -36.51 41.09
C SER A 8 20.89 -35.55 39.94
N THR A 9 20.12 -35.66 38.86
CA THR A 9 20.11 -34.70 37.76
C THR A 9 19.42 -33.42 38.26
N VAL A 10 20.20 -32.49 38.81
CA VAL A 10 19.71 -31.13 39.10
C VAL A 10 19.60 -30.40 37.77
N ILE A 11 18.40 -30.44 37.18
CA ILE A 11 18.02 -29.58 36.07
C ILE A 11 17.87 -28.17 36.65
N LEU A 12 18.90 -27.34 36.50
CA LEU A 12 18.83 -25.90 36.70
C LEU A 12 17.95 -25.29 35.60
N LEU A 13 16.64 -25.28 35.85
CA LEU A 13 15.70 -24.42 35.13
C LEU A 13 16.01 -22.97 35.54
N GLY A 14 16.92 -22.35 34.78
CA GLY A 14 17.14 -20.91 34.82
C GLY A 14 15.83 -20.22 34.44
N SER A 15 15.25 -19.51 35.39
CA SER A 15 14.06 -18.68 35.22
C SER A 15 14.42 -17.56 34.24
N VAL A 16 13.96 -17.67 33.00
CA VAL A 16 13.94 -16.53 32.07
C VAL A 16 12.88 -15.58 32.61
N VAL A 17 13.32 -14.56 33.35
CA VAL A 17 12.47 -13.43 33.69
C VAL A 17 12.26 -12.65 32.39
N CYS A 18 11.16 -12.96 31.70
CA CYS A 18 10.65 -12.14 30.62
C CYS A 18 10.24 -10.79 31.22
N TYR A 19 11.08 -9.77 31.07
CA TYR A 19 10.63 -8.40 31.22
C TYR A 19 9.70 -8.09 30.05
N GLU A 20 8.40 -8.07 30.33
CA GLU A 20 7.38 -7.55 29.43
C GLU A 20 7.58 -6.03 29.38
N TYR A 21 8.34 -5.57 28.38
CA TYR A 21 8.50 -4.15 28.10
C TYR A 21 7.17 -3.64 27.54
N ASN A 22 6.39 -2.96 28.37
CA ASN A 22 5.16 -2.28 28.00
C ASN A 22 5.48 -0.84 27.56
N PRO A 23 5.43 -0.50 26.25
CA PRO A 23 5.79 0.84 25.76
C PRO A 23 4.65 1.87 25.91
N TYR A 24 3.65 1.61 26.76
CA TYR A 24 2.49 2.47 26.95
C TYR A 24 2.38 2.98 28.40
N GLU A 25 3.39 3.69 28.88
CA GLU A 25 3.20 4.68 29.95
C GLU A 25 3.47 6.08 29.38
N PRO A 26 2.41 6.85 29.05
CA PRO A 26 2.58 8.26 28.75
C PRO A 26 2.78 9.03 30.07
N SER A 27 3.96 9.64 30.22
CA SER A 27 4.16 10.72 31.18
C SER A 27 3.31 11.92 30.73
N PHE A 28 2.25 12.20 31.48
CA PHE A 28 1.48 13.44 31.36
C PHE A 28 2.36 14.60 31.84
N GLU A 29 2.93 15.35 30.90
CA GLU A 29 3.35 16.73 31.12
C GLU A 29 2.25 17.63 30.56
N GLU A 30 1.59 18.37 31.45
CA GLU A 30 0.67 19.45 31.10
C GLU A 30 1.46 20.58 30.43
N VAL A 31 1.12 20.89 29.17
CA VAL A 31 1.64 22.08 28.47
C VAL A 31 0.53 23.14 28.46
N PRO A 32 0.84 24.41 28.80
CA PRO A 32 -0.16 25.47 28.87
C PRO A 32 -0.66 25.88 27.48
N GLU A 33 -1.97 26.11 27.38
CA GLU A 33 -2.58 26.89 26.31
C GLU A 33 -1.97 28.29 26.26
N ASP A 34 -1.40 28.67 25.11
CA ASP A 34 -1.56 30.00 24.52
C ASP A 34 -0.74 30.13 23.24
N SER A 35 -1.42 30.26 22.09
CA SER A 35 -1.07 31.26 21.07
C SER A 35 -2.01 31.19 19.86
N ASN A 36 -2.92 32.17 19.82
CA ASN A 36 -3.59 32.64 18.62
C ASN A 36 -2.57 32.86 17.49
N THR A 37 -2.65 32.07 16.42
CA THR A 37 -2.02 32.42 15.15
C THR A 37 -3.08 32.42 14.05
N THR A 38 -3.48 33.63 13.70
CA THR A 38 -4.34 34.00 12.58
C THR A 38 -3.75 33.47 11.26
N MET A 39 -4.41 32.50 10.63
CA MET A 39 -4.10 32.13 9.24
C MET A 39 -4.84 33.06 8.28
N ASN A 40 -4.06 33.87 7.56
CA ASN A 40 -4.48 34.59 6.35
C ASN A 40 -4.85 33.61 5.22
N PRO A 41 -5.99 33.81 4.53
CA PRO A 41 -6.27 33.11 3.28
C PRO A 41 -5.66 33.91 2.12
N MET A 42 -4.64 33.36 1.46
CA MET A 42 -4.18 33.89 0.18
C MET A 42 -4.04 32.74 -0.83
N PHE A 43 -4.62 32.96 -2.01
CA PHE A 43 -4.67 32.13 -3.22
C PHE A 43 -5.85 31.16 -3.35
N SER A 44 -7.02 31.75 -3.66
CA SER A 44 -8.03 31.17 -4.54
C SER A 44 -7.96 31.90 -5.87
N THR A 45 -7.46 31.24 -6.92
CA THR A 45 -7.59 31.71 -8.30
C THR A 45 -8.15 30.59 -9.18
N ALA A 46 -9.46 30.71 -9.41
CA ALA A 46 -10.18 30.37 -10.63
C ALA A 46 -10.12 28.93 -11.18
N LEU A 47 -11.12 28.13 -10.82
CA LEU A 47 -11.79 27.25 -11.77
C LEU A 47 -13.31 27.45 -11.66
N GLN A 48 -13.83 28.38 -12.47
CA GLN A 48 -15.27 28.50 -12.71
C GLN A 48 -15.70 27.34 -13.62
N ILE A 49 -16.35 26.34 -13.05
CA ILE A 49 -17.23 25.44 -13.82
C ILE A 49 -18.65 25.93 -13.59
N ALA A 50 -19.25 26.43 -14.66
CA ALA A 50 -20.64 26.83 -14.70
C ALA A 50 -21.53 25.63 -14.34
N GLN A 51 -22.27 25.73 -13.24
CA GLN A 51 -23.40 24.85 -12.97
C GLN A 51 -24.52 25.25 -13.92
N VAL A 52 -24.81 24.39 -14.90
CA VAL A 52 -26.02 24.50 -15.73
C VAL A 52 -27.20 24.02 -14.88
N THR A 53 -27.91 24.96 -14.29
CA THR A 53 -29.23 24.73 -13.69
C THR A 53 -30.24 24.45 -14.81
N HIS A 54 -30.94 23.33 -14.69
CA HIS A 54 -32.09 22.96 -15.53
C HIS A 54 -33.21 24.00 -15.38
N GLY A 55 -33.31 24.93 -16.33
CA GLY A 55 -34.47 25.78 -16.54
C GLY A 55 -35.44 25.13 -17.52
N THR A 56 -36.59 24.70 -17.01
CA THR A 56 -37.78 24.36 -17.79
C THR A 56 -38.32 25.60 -18.49
N LEU A 57 -38.31 25.62 -19.82
CA LEU A 57 -39.02 26.62 -20.64
C LEU A 57 -40.34 26.05 -21.15
N PRO A 58 -41.43 26.83 -21.15
CA PRO A 58 -42.74 26.39 -21.63
C PRO A 58 -42.80 26.44 -23.16
N VAL A 59 -43.43 25.41 -23.73
CA VAL A 59 -43.77 25.32 -25.16
C VAL A 59 -45.06 26.10 -25.40
N ASN A 60 -44.98 27.23 -26.11
CA ASN A 60 -46.15 27.88 -26.71
C ASN A 60 -46.21 27.52 -28.20
N PHE A 61 -47.25 26.80 -28.59
CA PHE A 61 -47.63 26.59 -29.99
C PHE A 61 -48.57 27.72 -30.42
N GLU A 62 -48.10 28.62 -31.28
CA GLU A 62 -48.98 29.44 -32.13
C GLU A 62 -49.06 28.80 -33.51
N THR A 63 -50.28 28.46 -33.89
CA THR A 63 -50.65 27.96 -35.22
C THR A 63 -51.15 29.13 -36.06
N THR A 64 -50.43 29.48 -37.12
CA THR A 64 -50.98 30.31 -38.20
C THR A 64 -50.82 29.57 -39.52
N GLY A 65 -51.96 29.12 -40.05
CA GLY A 65 -52.05 28.54 -41.38
C GLY A 65 -51.93 29.59 -42.47
N LYS A 66 -51.22 29.24 -43.54
CA LYS A 66 -51.47 29.77 -44.89
C LYS A 66 -51.26 28.65 -45.90
N THR A 67 -52.32 28.44 -46.67
CA THR A 67 -52.42 27.65 -47.90
C THR A 67 -51.68 28.34 -49.05
N GLU A 68 -50.81 27.61 -49.78
CA GLU A 68 -50.48 27.92 -51.17
C GLU A 68 -49.81 26.73 -51.91
N ASN A 69 -50.47 26.32 -53.00
CA ASN A 69 -50.12 25.61 -54.24
C ASN A 69 -49.12 24.42 -54.33
N PRO A 70 -49.44 23.40 -55.19
CA PRO A 70 -48.67 22.18 -55.32
C PRO A 70 -47.52 22.32 -56.35
N GLY A 71 -46.31 22.52 -55.85
CA GLY A 71 -45.09 22.31 -56.63
C GLY A 71 -44.72 20.83 -56.68
N ILE A 72 -44.58 20.28 -57.88
CA ILE A 72 -44.08 18.92 -58.14
C ILE A 72 -42.64 18.83 -57.62
N TYR A 73 -42.46 18.31 -56.41
CA TYR A 73 -41.16 17.92 -55.88
C TYR A 73 -40.88 16.46 -56.25
N LYS A 74 -39.82 16.25 -57.04
CA LYS A 74 -39.22 14.93 -57.24
C LYS A 74 -38.88 14.36 -55.87
N ARG A 75 -39.35 13.14 -55.62
CA ARG A 75 -39.12 12.33 -54.41
C ARG A 75 -37.61 12.11 -54.22
N GLY A 76 -36.95 13.05 -53.55
CA GLY A 76 -35.63 12.88 -52.99
C GLY A 76 -35.71 11.77 -51.95
N LYS A 77 -34.93 10.71 -52.18
CA LYS A 77 -34.79 9.58 -51.29
C LYS A 77 -34.29 10.11 -49.94
N THR A 78 -35.18 10.22 -48.96
CA THR A 78 -34.84 10.49 -47.56
C THR A 78 -33.94 9.36 -47.10
N ILE A 79 -32.65 9.64 -47.01
CA ILE A 79 -31.71 8.81 -46.27
C ILE A 79 -32.15 8.96 -44.82
N GLY A 80 -32.87 7.96 -44.30
CA GLY A 80 -33.22 7.91 -42.88
C GLY A 80 -31.95 8.02 -42.02
N PRO A 81 -32.07 8.40 -40.74
CA PRO A 81 -30.94 8.39 -39.84
C PRO A 81 -30.26 7.03 -39.93
N LEU A 82 -29.01 7.03 -40.38
CA LEU A 82 -28.19 5.83 -40.46
C LEU A 82 -28.00 5.34 -39.02
N GLU A 83 -28.87 4.44 -38.61
CA GLU A 83 -28.77 3.67 -37.39
C GLU A 83 -27.61 2.68 -37.60
N TYR A 84 -26.39 3.20 -37.46
CA TYR A 84 -25.18 2.41 -37.44
C TYR A 84 -25.19 1.59 -36.16
N SER A 85 -25.76 0.39 -36.24
CA SER A 85 -25.55 -0.67 -35.25
C SER A 85 -24.09 -1.13 -35.34
N MET A 86 -23.21 -0.35 -34.70
CA MET A 86 -21.85 -0.79 -34.40
C MET A 86 -21.98 -1.92 -33.37
N LYS A 87 -21.78 -3.17 -33.80
CA LYS A 87 -21.55 -4.27 -32.86
C LYS A 87 -20.35 -3.89 -31.99
N PRO A 88 -20.52 -3.72 -30.66
CA PRO A 88 -19.43 -3.31 -29.82
C PRO A 88 -18.38 -4.43 -29.78
N LYS A 89 -17.24 -4.22 -30.44
CA LYS A 89 -16.01 -4.92 -30.04
C LYS A 89 -15.80 -4.54 -28.57
N ASN A 90 -15.58 -5.54 -27.72
CA ASN A 90 -15.46 -5.35 -26.27
C ASN A 90 -14.32 -4.38 -25.93
N ASN A 91 -14.67 -3.09 -25.84
CA ASN A 91 -13.75 -2.00 -25.52
C ASN A 91 -13.59 -1.90 -24.00
N VAL A 92 -12.97 -2.93 -23.43
CA VAL A 92 -12.79 -3.08 -21.99
C VAL A 92 -11.32 -2.85 -21.66
N PHE A 93 -11.01 -1.74 -21.00
CA PHE A 93 -9.71 -1.51 -20.40
C PHE A 93 -9.61 -2.26 -19.08
N GLN A 94 -8.44 -2.81 -18.77
CA GLN A 94 -8.20 -3.52 -17.51
C GLN A 94 -7.38 -2.65 -16.56
N CYS A 95 -7.85 -2.50 -15.33
CA CYS A 95 -7.16 -1.84 -14.22
C CYS A 95 -7.10 -2.81 -13.03
N THR A 96 -6.13 -2.65 -12.15
CA THR A 96 -6.04 -3.42 -10.90
C THR A 96 -6.52 -2.57 -9.73
N ARG A 97 -7.30 -3.16 -8.81
CA ARG A 97 -7.74 -2.53 -7.56
C ARG A 97 -6.53 -2.02 -6.76
N GLY A 98 -6.64 -0.80 -6.25
CA GLY A 98 -5.61 -0.16 -5.43
C GLY A 98 -4.44 0.43 -6.21
N GLN A 99 -4.30 0.13 -7.51
CA GLN A 99 -3.16 0.57 -8.31
C GLN A 99 -3.52 1.78 -9.17
N ILE A 100 -2.56 2.69 -9.38
CA ILE A 100 -2.75 3.78 -10.34
C ILE A 100 -3.00 3.21 -11.73
N CYS A 101 -4.19 3.47 -12.28
CA CYS A 101 -4.59 3.06 -13.62
C CYS A 101 -4.43 4.21 -14.60
N ILE A 102 -3.64 3.98 -15.65
CA ILE A 102 -3.34 4.96 -16.70
C ILE A 102 -3.90 4.42 -18.01
N ILE A 103 -4.88 5.11 -18.58
CA ILE A 103 -5.47 4.78 -19.88
C ILE A 103 -5.04 5.85 -20.89
N PRO A 104 -4.20 5.50 -21.89
CA PRO A 104 -3.83 6.44 -22.94
C PRO A 104 -5.05 6.86 -23.74
N ILE A 105 -5.27 8.16 -23.90
CA ILE A 105 -6.38 8.71 -24.68
C ILE A 105 -6.28 8.25 -26.14
N SER A 106 -5.06 8.02 -26.66
CA SER A 106 -4.83 7.45 -27.99
C SER A 106 -5.45 6.06 -28.16
N SER A 107 -5.48 5.23 -27.11
CA SER A 107 -6.13 3.91 -27.13
C SER A 107 -7.64 4.04 -27.23
N ILE A 108 -8.22 5.06 -26.62
CA ILE A 108 -9.65 5.37 -26.71
C ILE A 108 -10.00 5.88 -28.12
N LYS A 109 -9.14 6.71 -28.73
CA LYS A 109 -9.33 7.19 -30.12
C LYS A 109 -9.42 6.04 -31.12
N LYS A 110 -8.62 4.99 -30.95
CA LYS A 110 -8.63 3.80 -31.82
C LYS A 110 -9.98 3.08 -31.82
N LEU A 111 -10.78 3.25 -30.78
CA LEU A 111 -12.11 2.63 -30.68
C LEU A 111 -13.10 3.19 -31.70
N HIS A 112 -12.80 4.37 -32.24
CA HIS A 112 -13.74 5.11 -33.05
C HIS A 112 -13.00 5.60 -34.31
N SER A 113 -13.23 4.88 -35.39
CA SER A 113 -12.50 4.96 -36.68
C SER A 113 -12.48 6.35 -37.34
N HIS A 114 -13.27 7.30 -36.84
CA HIS A 114 -13.44 8.62 -37.42
C HIS A 114 -12.47 9.68 -36.88
N PHE A 115 -11.68 9.40 -35.83
CA PHE A 115 -10.85 10.42 -35.13
C PHE A 115 -9.36 10.38 -35.44
N ILE A 116 -8.98 10.08 -36.68
CA ILE A 116 -7.58 9.88 -37.06
C ILE A 116 -6.76 11.19 -37.00
N VAL A 117 -7.38 12.37 -37.09
CA VAL A 117 -6.63 13.61 -37.42
C VAL A 117 -6.88 14.84 -36.54
N SER A 118 -7.91 14.87 -35.69
CA SER A 118 -8.26 16.08 -34.94
C SER A 118 -7.73 16.08 -33.50
N PRO A 119 -7.16 17.19 -32.98
CA PRO A 119 -6.83 17.32 -31.57
C PRO A 119 -8.11 17.19 -30.74
N ILE A 120 -8.11 16.24 -29.81
CA ILE A 120 -9.25 15.97 -28.93
C ILE A 120 -9.01 16.73 -27.64
N ARG A 121 -9.92 17.62 -27.29
CA ARG A 121 -9.95 18.26 -25.97
C ARG A 121 -11.08 17.62 -25.18
N ILE A 122 -10.73 16.95 -24.09
CA ILE A 122 -11.72 16.34 -23.19
C ILE A 122 -12.38 17.46 -22.40
N SER A 123 -13.70 17.61 -22.52
CA SER A 123 -14.47 18.65 -21.82
C SER A 123 -15.10 18.16 -20.52
N ALA A 124 -15.44 16.87 -20.43
CA ALA A 124 -15.99 16.27 -19.22
C ALA A 124 -15.75 14.75 -19.19
N LEU A 125 -15.73 14.21 -17.98
CA LEU A 125 -15.68 12.78 -17.67
C LEU A 125 -16.86 12.46 -16.75
N SER A 126 -17.61 11.39 -17.07
CA SER A 126 -18.75 10.94 -16.27
C SER A 126 -18.57 9.50 -15.76
N GLY A 127 -19.38 9.08 -14.78
CA GLY A 127 -19.45 7.71 -14.25
C GLY A 127 -18.83 7.52 -12.86
N ASN A 128 -18.85 6.30 -12.32
CA ASN A 128 -18.51 6.00 -10.92
C ASN A 128 -17.00 6.08 -10.54
N LEU A 129 -16.07 5.74 -11.44
CA LEU A 129 -14.63 5.94 -11.18
C LEU A 129 -14.18 7.40 -11.34
N SER A 130 -13.52 7.96 -10.33
CA SER A 130 -12.91 9.30 -10.38
C SER A 130 -11.65 9.32 -11.25
N PHE A 131 -11.83 9.53 -12.56
CA PHE A 131 -10.73 9.78 -13.48
C PHE A 131 -10.34 11.26 -13.48
N SER A 132 -9.04 11.48 -13.56
CA SER A 132 -8.43 12.79 -13.82
C SER A 132 -7.71 12.76 -15.17
N ILE A 133 -7.63 13.91 -15.83
CA ILE A 133 -6.92 14.05 -17.09
C ILE A 133 -5.50 14.50 -16.76
N SER A 134 -4.49 13.87 -17.36
CA SER A 134 -3.11 14.30 -17.18
C SER A 134 -2.89 15.75 -17.69
N PRO A 135 -1.92 16.50 -17.16
CA PRO A 135 -1.71 17.91 -17.56
C PRO A 135 -1.47 18.11 -19.07
N ASP A 136 -0.84 17.14 -19.72
CA ASP A 136 -0.57 17.10 -21.15
C ASP A 136 -1.76 16.57 -21.99
N GLN A 137 -2.88 16.22 -21.35
CA GLN A 137 -4.08 15.65 -21.96
C GLN A 137 -3.82 14.41 -22.82
N THR A 138 -2.83 13.59 -22.44
CA THR A 138 -2.51 12.34 -23.14
C THR A 138 -3.07 11.10 -22.46
N ASN A 139 -3.33 11.18 -21.15
CA ASN A 139 -3.75 10.06 -20.33
C ASN A 139 -4.97 10.40 -19.46
N LEU A 140 -5.80 9.38 -19.24
CA LEU A 140 -6.72 9.33 -18.11
C LEU A 140 -6.06 8.58 -16.96
N ILE A 141 -6.12 9.14 -15.76
CA ILE A 141 -5.50 8.58 -14.55
C ILE A 141 -6.56 8.42 -13.47
N ALA A 142 -6.70 7.21 -12.93
CA ALA A 142 -7.58 6.90 -11.80
C ALA A 142 -6.88 6.02 -10.77
N LEU A 143 -7.47 5.95 -9.58
CA LEU A 143 -7.13 5.00 -8.52
C LEU A 143 -8.41 4.23 -8.13
N PRO A 144 -8.70 3.08 -8.76
CA PRO A 144 -9.88 2.29 -8.40
C PRO A 144 -9.68 1.60 -7.05
N LEU A 145 -10.57 1.81 -6.08
CA LEU A 145 -10.49 1.18 -4.76
C LEU A 145 -11.40 -0.05 -4.61
N GLU A 146 -12.37 -0.21 -5.50
CA GLU A 146 -13.34 -1.30 -5.50
C GLU A 146 -13.21 -2.14 -6.78
N PRO A 147 -13.28 -3.48 -6.69
CA PRO A 147 -13.23 -4.35 -7.86
C PRO A 147 -14.57 -4.34 -8.61
N GLY A 148 -14.56 -4.82 -9.85
CA GLY A 148 -15.77 -5.01 -10.66
C GLY A 148 -15.75 -4.27 -11.99
N LEU A 149 -16.89 -4.33 -12.69
CA LEU A 149 -17.04 -3.67 -13.99
C LEU A 149 -17.61 -2.26 -13.77
N SER A 150 -16.80 -1.24 -14.04
CA SER A 150 -17.27 0.14 -14.10
C SER A 150 -18.04 0.33 -15.41
N THR A 151 -19.35 0.58 -15.29
CA THR A 151 -20.25 0.73 -16.43
C THR A 151 -20.13 2.13 -17.01
N GLN A 152 -19.64 2.19 -18.25
CA GLN A 152 -19.73 3.30 -19.21
C GLN A 152 -19.15 4.64 -18.74
N LYS A 153 -17.96 4.93 -19.26
CA LYS A 153 -17.34 6.25 -19.17
C LYS A 153 -17.58 7.01 -20.45
N ILE A 154 -18.10 8.24 -20.34
CA ILE A 154 -18.31 9.14 -21.47
C ILE A 154 -17.19 10.17 -21.46
N ILE A 155 -16.43 10.23 -22.55
CA ILE A 155 -15.59 11.38 -22.86
C ILE A 155 -16.38 12.27 -23.80
N HIS A 156 -16.66 13.49 -23.35
CA HIS A 156 -17.12 14.55 -24.23
C HIS A 156 -15.90 15.23 -24.85
N TYR A 157 -15.91 15.41 -26.16
CA TYR A 157 -14.90 16.23 -26.84
C TYR A 157 -15.52 17.13 -27.88
N THR A 158 -14.85 18.26 -28.09
CA THR A 158 -15.26 19.24 -29.07
C THR A 158 -14.48 19.03 -30.36
N MET A 159 -15.15 18.58 -31.42
CA MET A 159 -14.58 18.48 -32.76
C MET A 159 -15.40 19.38 -33.68
N LYS A 160 -14.77 20.38 -34.32
CA LYS A 160 -15.48 21.36 -35.17
C LYS A 160 -16.70 22.03 -34.47
N ARG A 161 -16.60 22.25 -33.15
CA ARG A 161 -17.69 22.76 -32.27
C ARG A 161 -18.85 21.79 -32.01
N GLU A 162 -18.77 20.56 -32.50
CA GLU A 162 -19.71 19.49 -32.14
C GLU A 162 -19.17 18.72 -30.95
N LEU A 163 -20.06 18.45 -29.99
CA LEU A 163 -19.80 17.62 -28.83
C LEU A 163 -20.08 16.17 -29.22
N VAL A 164 -19.06 15.32 -29.12
CA VAL A 164 -19.19 13.90 -29.42
C VAL A 164 -18.83 13.09 -28.18
N GLU A 165 -19.52 11.98 -28.02
CA GLU A 165 -19.43 11.09 -26.87
C GLU A 165 -18.76 9.77 -27.27
N ILE A 166 -17.68 9.41 -26.60
CA ILE A 166 -17.08 8.07 -26.72
C ILE A 166 -17.32 7.31 -25.42
N MET A 167 -18.00 6.17 -25.55
CA MET A 167 -18.25 5.23 -24.46
C MET A 167 -17.18 4.13 -24.43
N PHE A 168 -16.63 3.87 -23.25
CA PHE A 168 -15.75 2.74 -22.99
C PHE A 168 -16.01 2.14 -21.61
N ASN A 169 -15.60 0.88 -21.42
CA ASN A 169 -15.74 0.17 -20.16
C ASN A 169 -14.37 -0.04 -19.51
N VAL A 170 -14.37 -0.11 -18.18
CA VAL A 170 -13.17 -0.41 -17.39
C VAL A 170 -13.48 -1.58 -16.48
N SER A 171 -12.74 -2.67 -16.62
CA SER A 171 -12.77 -3.84 -15.74
C SER A 171 -11.70 -3.68 -14.68
N ILE A 172 -12.10 -3.69 -13.42
CA ILE A 172 -11.20 -3.61 -12.27
C ILE A 172 -11.02 -5.02 -11.73
N ILE A 173 -9.81 -5.57 -11.91
CA ILE A 173 -9.43 -6.87 -11.36
C ILE A 173 -8.95 -6.71 -9.93
N GLU A 174 -9.16 -7.76 -9.12
CA GLU A 174 -8.65 -7.80 -7.75
C GLU A 174 -7.12 -7.81 -7.76
N ASN A 175 -6.52 -7.15 -6.77
CA ASN A 175 -5.07 -7.18 -6.60
C ASN A 175 -4.65 -8.56 -6.06
N PRO A 176 -3.58 -9.19 -6.57
CA PRO A 176 -3.02 -10.36 -5.93
C PRO A 176 -2.67 -10.11 -4.45
N TRP A 177 -2.71 -11.18 -3.66
CA TRP A 177 -2.30 -11.16 -2.26
C TRP A 177 -0.83 -10.74 -2.15
N HIS A 178 -0.49 -9.90 -1.16
CA HIS A 178 0.86 -9.43 -0.87
C HIS A 178 1.44 -10.07 0.40
N ASN A 179 2.77 -10.15 0.46
CA ASN A 179 3.51 -10.67 1.62
C ASN A 179 4.08 -9.55 2.52
N HIS A 180 3.85 -8.28 2.18
CA HIS A 180 4.30 -7.13 2.95
C HIS A 180 3.41 -5.92 2.67
N GLN A 181 3.23 -5.05 3.66
CA GLN A 181 2.56 -3.76 3.47
C GLN A 181 3.15 -2.70 4.40
N PHE A 182 3.01 -1.45 3.98
CA PHE A 182 3.33 -0.27 4.75
C PHE A 182 2.03 0.37 5.20
N LYS A 183 1.79 0.37 6.52
CA LYS A 183 0.73 1.16 7.16
C LYS A 183 1.22 2.59 7.33
N ILE A 184 0.66 3.52 6.59
CA ILE A 184 1.03 4.94 6.59
C ILE A 184 -0.09 5.74 7.23
N VAL A 185 0.21 6.41 8.34
CA VAL A 185 -0.74 7.26 9.06
C VAL A 185 -0.45 8.72 8.71
N LEU A 186 -1.46 9.43 8.20
CA LEU A 186 -1.39 10.86 7.91
C LEU A 186 -1.87 11.68 9.11
N LYS A 187 -1.08 12.69 9.48
CA LYS A 187 -1.53 13.78 10.38
C LYS A 187 -2.44 14.76 9.64
N GLY A 188 -2.19 14.94 8.34
CA GLY A 188 -2.99 15.77 7.46
C GLY A 188 -2.80 15.40 5.98
N PRO A 189 -3.80 15.66 5.13
CA PRO A 189 -5.06 16.35 5.41
C PRO A 189 -6.09 15.44 6.11
N SER A 190 -7.12 16.03 6.70
CA SER A 190 -8.14 15.29 7.47
C SER A 190 -9.05 14.44 6.58
N LEU A 191 -9.81 13.54 7.21
CA LEU A 191 -10.89 12.77 6.59
C LEU A 191 -11.79 13.62 5.67
N ILE A 192 -12.29 14.74 6.20
CA ILE A 192 -13.24 15.62 5.49
C ILE A 192 -12.65 16.12 4.16
N TYR A 193 -11.34 16.34 4.12
CA TYR A 193 -10.67 16.78 2.91
C TYR A 193 -10.69 15.72 1.82
N PHE A 194 -10.42 14.46 2.16
CA PHE A 194 -10.46 13.36 1.20
C PHE A 194 -11.87 13.01 0.74
N ASP A 195 -12.87 13.10 1.62
CA ASP A 195 -14.27 12.91 1.25
C ASP A 195 -14.74 13.97 0.24
N LYS A 196 -14.27 15.22 0.43
CA LYS A 196 -14.62 16.33 -0.47
C LYS A 196 -13.86 16.28 -1.80
N TYR A 197 -12.64 15.77 -1.79
CA TYR A 197 -11.72 15.76 -2.93
C TYR A 197 -11.08 14.37 -3.10
N PRO A 198 -11.86 13.36 -3.54
CA PRO A 198 -11.40 11.97 -3.64
C PRO A 198 -10.24 11.79 -4.64
N GLU A 199 -10.06 12.71 -5.59
CA GLU A 199 -8.91 12.72 -6.49
C GLU A 199 -7.57 12.84 -5.77
N ASN A 200 -7.54 13.37 -4.54
CA ASN A 200 -6.32 13.52 -3.76
C ASN A 200 -5.76 12.18 -3.26
N PHE A 201 -6.58 11.12 -3.20
CA PHE A 201 -6.07 9.77 -2.91
C PHE A 201 -5.04 9.33 -3.95
N LYS A 202 -5.34 9.60 -5.23
CA LYS A 202 -4.43 9.32 -6.35
C LYS A 202 -3.16 10.15 -6.25
N ASP A 203 -3.29 11.43 -5.92
CA ASP A 203 -2.15 12.35 -5.82
C ASP A 203 -1.23 11.97 -4.66
N PHE A 204 -1.77 11.48 -3.54
CA PHE A 204 -0.99 10.90 -2.45
C PHE A 204 -0.13 9.72 -2.91
N VAL A 205 -0.72 8.75 -3.62
CA VAL A 205 0.00 7.57 -4.12
C VAL A 205 1.09 7.94 -5.12
N ILE A 206 0.83 8.91 -6.00
CA ILE A 206 1.82 9.43 -6.95
C ILE A 206 3.00 10.10 -6.21
N SER A 207 2.70 10.95 -5.22
CA SER A 207 3.73 11.59 -4.37
C SER A 207 4.54 10.56 -3.60
N LEU A 208 3.90 9.51 -3.07
CA LEU A 208 4.57 8.41 -2.37
C LEU A 208 5.51 7.64 -3.28
N ALA A 209 5.05 7.22 -4.45
CA ALA A 209 5.89 6.52 -5.42
C ALA A 209 7.11 7.38 -5.82
N LYS A 210 6.89 8.67 -6.08
CA LYS A 210 7.96 9.62 -6.39
C LYS A 210 8.95 9.77 -5.23
N ALA A 211 8.48 9.87 -3.99
CA ALA A 211 9.33 9.97 -2.80
C ALA A 211 10.19 8.72 -2.62
N LEU A 212 9.69 7.55 -3.02
CA LEU A 212 10.40 6.26 -3.03
C LEU A 212 11.26 6.04 -4.29
N GLU A 213 11.28 6.99 -5.23
CA GLU A 213 11.99 6.92 -6.51
C GLU A 213 11.50 5.75 -7.40
N GLY A 214 10.22 5.41 -7.30
CA GLY A 214 9.57 4.37 -8.09
C GLY A 214 8.51 4.91 -9.05
N PRO A 215 8.05 4.10 -10.02
CA PRO A 215 6.91 4.46 -10.86
C PRO A 215 5.62 4.47 -10.04
N SER A 216 4.68 5.37 -10.33
CA SER A 216 3.39 5.43 -9.61
C SER A 216 2.56 4.14 -9.70
N THR A 217 2.82 3.32 -10.71
CA THR A 217 2.17 2.02 -10.91
C THR A 217 2.79 0.90 -10.07
N SER A 218 3.93 1.09 -9.40
CA SER A 218 4.53 0.03 -8.54
C SER A 218 3.90 -0.06 -7.15
N LEU A 219 3.05 0.91 -6.78
CA LEU A 219 2.38 0.91 -5.49
C LEU A 219 0.92 0.55 -5.66
N SER A 220 0.40 -0.17 -4.67
CA SER A 220 -1.00 -0.54 -4.59
C SER A 220 -1.54 -0.25 -3.20
N VAL A 221 -2.69 0.39 -3.14
CA VAL A 221 -3.45 0.67 -1.92
C VAL A 221 -4.38 -0.51 -1.67
N ASP A 222 -4.12 -1.27 -0.62
CA ASP A 222 -4.99 -2.36 -0.20
C ASP A 222 -6.28 -1.83 0.45
N SER A 223 -6.12 -0.88 1.36
CA SER A 223 -7.21 -0.30 2.12
C SER A 223 -6.89 1.12 2.56
N ILE A 224 -7.95 1.91 2.67
CA ILE A 224 -7.94 3.26 3.24
C ILE A 224 -9.00 3.24 4.34
N HIS A 225 -8.60 3.58 5.56
CA HIS A 225 -9.51 3.65 6.68
C HIS A 225 -9.15 4.81 7.59
N TYR A 226 -10.06 5.11 8.50
CA TYR A 226 -9.96 6.27 9.37
C TYR A 226 -9.76 5.79 10.80
N GLU A 227 -8.71 6.29 11.45
CA GLU A 227 -8.40 6.02 12.86
C GLU A 227 -8.48 7.35 13.63
N GLY A 228 -9.63 7.61 14.25
CA GLY A 228 -9.93 8.88 14.90
C GLY A 228 -9.98 10.02 13.88
N THR A 229 -9.08 11.01 14.02
CA THR A 229 -8.96 12.15 13.09
C THR A 229 -7.93 11.92 11.97
N THR A 230 -7.25 10.77 11.99
CA THR A 230 -6.16 10.47 11.06
C THR A 230 -6.62 9.55 9.93
N VAL A 231 -5.98 9.69 8.78
CA VAL A 231 -6.21 8.84 7.61
C VAL A 231 -5.10 7.81 7.54
N VAL A 232 -5.47 6.55 7.38
CA VAL A 232 -4.53 5.43 7.33
C VAL A 232 -4.59 4.77 5.97
N PHE A 233 -3.42 4.64 5.33
CA PHE A 233 -3.25 3.93 4.08
C PHE A 233 -2.47 2.64 4.32
N ASN A 234 -3.01 1.51 3.88
CA ASN A 234 -2.27 0.27 3.79
C ASN A 234 -1.79 0.10 2.35
N ILE A 235 -0.48 0.25 2.13
CA ILE A 235 0.13 0.28 0.79
C ILE A 235 1.18 -0.81 0.67
N HIS A 236 1.16 -1.57 -0.41
CA HIS A 236 2.22 -2.53 -0.71
C HIS A 236 2.89 -2.22 -2.04
N ASN A 237 4.12 -2.71 -2.21
CA ASN A 237 4.84 -2.62 -3.48
C ASN A 237 4.53 -3.87 -4.31
N ASN A 238 3.81 -3.69 -5.41
CA ASN A 238 3.44 -4.77 -6.32
C ASN A 238 4.55 -5.11 -7.34
N SER A 239 5.67 -4.38 -7.34
CA SER A 239 6.86 -4.75 -8.12
C SER A 239 7.65 -5.88 -7.48
N LEU A 240 7.38 -6.19 -6.21
CA LEU A 240 8.01 -7.29 -5.48
C LEU A 240 7.15 -8.55 -5.60
N SER A 241 7.81 -9.71 -5.58
CA SER A 241 7.12 -10.98 -5.62
C SER A 241 6.23 -11.16 -4.38
N SER A 242 4.99 -11.57 -4.59
CA SER A 242 4.08 -11.97 -3.51
C SER A 242 4.37 -13.37 -2.97
N THR A 243 4.97 -14.24 -3.78
CA THR A 243 5.25 -15.64 -3.42
C THR A 243 6.63 -15.79 -2.76
N GLU A 244 7.60 -14.99 -3.18
CA GLU A 244 8.97 -15.01 -2.64
C GLU A 244 9.24 -13.79 -1.76
N CYS A 245 9.74 -14.01 -0.54
CA CYS A 245 10.06 -12.90 0.34
C CYS A 245 11.40 -12.25 -0.01
N LYS A 246 11.35 -11.09 -0.64
CA LYS A 246 12.51 -10.25 -0.96
C LYS A 246 12.80 -9.27 0.17
N MET A 247 13.10 -9.78 1.37
CA MET A 247 13.24 -8.97 2.59
C MET A 247 14.24 -7.81 2.43
N ASN A 248 15.38 -8.03 1.77
CA ASN A 248 16.37 -6.96 1.55
C ASN A 248 15.82 -5.80 0.71
N GLU A 249 14.99 -6.08 -0.30
CA GLU A 249 14.34 -5.06 -1.14
C GLU A 249 13.25 -4.32 -0.35
N ILE A 250 12.47 -5.04 0.47
CA ILE A 250 11.44 -4.46 1.37
C ILE A 250 12.11 -3.52 2.39
N LEU A 251 13.17 -3.96 3.05
CA LEU A 251 13.92 -3.16 4.02
C LEU A 251 14.65 -1.99 3.35
N ALA A 252 15.08 -2.13 2.08
CA ALA A 252 15.62 -1.00 1.33
C ALA A 252 14.56 0.08 1.10
N MET A 253 13.32 -0.30 0.78
CA MET A 253 12.20 0.64 0.69
C MET A 253 11.88 1.28 2.04
N GLN A 254 11.86 0.49 3.12
CA GLN A 254 11.66 1.02 4.49
C GLN A 254 12.73 2.06 4.86
N ARG A 255 14.01 1.80 4.55
CA ARG A 255 15.12 2.73 4.79
C ARG A 255 15.01 4.03 4.00
N LYS A 256 14.25 4.08 2.90
CA LYS A 256 13.94 5.35 2.24
C LYS A 256 12.97 6.19 3.07
N MET A 257 12.08 5.55 3.83
CA MET A 257 11.06 6.23 4.65
C MET A 257 11.58 6.64 6.04
N PHE A 258 12.60 5.96 6.57
CA PHE A 258 13.14 6.16 7.91
C PHE A 258 14.62 6.54 7.91
N SER A 259 15.02 7.52 8.72
CA SER A 259 16.43 7.81 9.00
C SER A 259 16.97 6.86 10.07
N ILE A 260 16.19 6.69 11.15
CA ILE A 260 16.41 5.76 12.26
C ILE A 260 15.07 5.12 12.65
N PRO A 261 15.05 4.02 13.42
CA PRO A 261 13.80 3.41 13.87
C PRO A 261 12.89 4.43 14.58
N GLY A 262 11.69 4.65 14.03
CA GLY A 262 10.70 5.58 14.59
C GLY A 262 10.80 7.02 14.07
N GLU A 263 11.90 7.43 13.45
CA GLU A 263 12.06 8.79 12.88
C GLU A 263 11.97 8.76 11.35
N LEU A 264 11.03 9.53 10.80
CA LEU A 264 10.86 9.65 9.36
C LEU A 264 12.07 10.35 8.73
N ASN A 265 12.51 9.85 7.59
CA ASN A 265 13.58 10.46 6.82
C ASN A 265 13.11 11.84 6.29
N LYS A 266 13.88 12.90 6.60
CA LYS A 266 13.54 14.28 6.21
C LYS A 266 13.45 14.47 4.69
N ASP A 267 14.31 13.81 3.92
CA ASP A 267 14.28 13.87 2.45
C ASP A 267 13.01 13.20 1.91
N PHE A 268 12.59 12.09 2.52
CA PHE A 268 11.33 11.44 2.18
C PHE A 268 10.13 12.34 2.46
N VAL A 269 10.05 12.91 3.68
CA VAL A 269 8.99 13.86 4.04
C VAL A 269 8.98 15.07 3.12
N HIS A 270 10.16 15.61 2.77
CA HIS A 270 10.27 16.72 1.82
C HIS A 270 9.74 16.35 0.43
N ARG A 271 10.07 15.16 -0.08
CA ARG A 271 9.62 14.68 -1.40
C ARG A 271 8.14 14.32 -1.46
N MET A 272 7.55 13.88 -0.34
CA MET A 272 6.09 13.71 -0.23
C MET A 272 5.34 15.01 -0.49
N GLY A 273 5.99 16.14 -0.19
CA GLY A 273 5.46 17.48 -0.39
C GLY A 273 4.63 17.96 0.79
N LYS A 274 4.44 19.28 0.85
CA LYS A 274 3.76 19.97 1.96
C LYS A 274 2.27 19.64 2.13
N TYR A 275 1.66 18.97 1.16
CA TYR A 275 0.23 18.67 1.16
C TYR A 275 -0.11 17.44 2.02
N PHE A 276 0.85 16.53 2.23
CA PHE A 276 0.63 15.28 2.96
C PHE A 276 1.59 15.23 4.14
N GLU A 277 1.07 15.47 5.34
CA GLU A 277 1.85 15.38 6.56
C GLU A 277 1.84 13.93 7.06
N ILE A 278 2.96 13.22 6.83
CA ILE A 278 3.14 11.86 7.31
C ILE A 278 3.37 11.88 8.82
N GLY A 279 2.53 11.17 9.56
CA GLY A 279 2.69 10.98 11.00
C GLY A 279 3.60 9.80 11.31
N THR A 280 3.21 8.60 10.89
CA THR A 280 3.99 7.38 11.12
C THR A 280 3.91 6.46 9.92
N VAL A 281 4.93 5.63 9.76
CA VAL A 281 4.90 4.50 8.83
C VAL A 281 5.25 3.23 9.59
N ARG A 282 4.61 2.11 9.27
CA ARG A 282 4.93 0.81 9.87
C ARG A 282 4.97 -0.25 8.79
N LEU A 283 6.02 -1.06 8.78
CA LEU A 283 6.11 -2.24 7.93
C LEU A 283 5.45 -3.41 8.63
N GLU A 284 4.50 -4.03 7.96
CA GLU A 284 3.86 -5.28 8.35
C GLU A 284 4.21 -6.35 7.30
N THR A 285 4.49 -7.56 7.76
CA THR A 285 4.85 -8.70 6.90
C THR A 285 3.90 -9.86 7.10
N PHE A 286 3.59 -10.56 6.02
CA PHE A 286 2.63 -11.67 5.99
C PHE A 286 3.21 -12.88 5.29
N GLY A 287 2.56 -14.03 5.47
CA GLY A 287 2.87 -15.27 4.74
C GLY A 287 4.35 -15.59 4.75
N THR A 288 4.94 -15.70 3.56
CA THR A 288 6.35 -16.09 3.38
C THR A 288 7.35 -15.11 3.99
N CYS A 289 6.99 -13.83 4.15
CA CYS A 289 7.85 -12.84 4.81
C CYS A 289 7.73 -12.82 6.34
N ASN A 290 6.66 -13.36 6.92
CA ASN A 290 6.53 -13.42 8.37
C ASN A 290 7.52 -14.43 8.97
N ASN A 291 7.68 -15.57 8.30
CA ASN A 291 8.56 -16.65 8.77
C ASN A 291 10.04 -16.22 8.86
N GLN A 292 10.51 -15.36 7.95
CA GLN A 292 11.90 -14.90 7.96
C GLN A 292 12.24 -13.98 9.15
N ARG A 293 11.28 -13.23 9.68
CA ARG A 293 11.52 -12.33 10.83
C ARG A 293 11.82 -13.12 12.11
N ILE A 294 11.19 -14.28 12.26
CA ILE A 294 11.43 -15.19 13.38
C ILE A 294 12.87 -15.73 13.30
N PHE A 295 13.30 -16.23 12.14
CA PHE A 295 14.68 -16.72 11.96
C PHE A 295 15.75 -15.61 12.09
N GLY A 296 15.41 -14.37 11.75
CA GLY A 296 16.30 -13.21 11.89
C GLY A 296 16.48 -12.72 13.33
N LEU A 297 15.51 -12.90 14.23
CA LEU A 297 15.68 -12.56 15.65
C LEU A 297 16.50 -13.63 16.39
N PHE A 298 16.41 -14.90 15.98
CA PHE A 298 17.36 -15.94 16.39
C PHE A 298 18.76 -15.78 15.75
N SER A 299 19.01 -14.70 15.00
CA SER A 299 20.25 -14.52 14.24
C SER A 299 21.37 -13.94 15.09
N ALA A 300 22.54 -14.57 14.95
CA ALA A 300 23.81 -14.28 15.61
C ALA A 300 23.80 -14.37 17.14
N VAL A 301 23.02 -13.58 17.88
CA VAL A 301 23.11 -13.54 19.36
C VAL A 301 22.67 -14.86 19.97
N ASP A 302 21.53 -15.39 19.55
CA ASP A 302 21.05 -16.70 20.06
C ASP A 302 21.93 -17.85 19.56
N PHE A 303 22.43 -17.79 18.33
CA PHE A 303 23.37 -18.81 17.85
C PHE A 303 24.69 -18.76 18.61
N THR A 304 25.25 -17.58 18.87
CA THR A 304 26.45 -17.40 19.70
C THR A 304 26.21 -17.87 21.11
N LEU A 305 25.05 -17.54 21.71
CA LEU A 305 24.67 -17.98 23.05
C LEU A 305 24.53 -19.51 23.11
N ILE A 306 23.85 -20.13 22.14
CA ILE A 306 23.75 -21.60 22.01
C ILE A 306 25.13 -22.23 21.86
N VAL A 307 26.00 -21.67 21.02
CA VAL A 307 27.38 -22.15 20.85
C VAL A 307 28.18 -22.02 22.15
N VAL A 308 28.06 -20.91 22.88
CA VAL A 308 28.70 -20.70 24.18
C VAL A 308 28.18 -21.72 25.21
N TYR A 309 26.88 -21.96 25.27
CA TYR A 309 26.29 -22.98 26.15
C TYR A 309 26.75 -24.38 25.79
N MET A 310 26.88 -24.70 24.51
CA MET A 310 27.40 -26.00 24.04
C MET A 310 28.87 -26.19 24.44
N ILE A 311 29.72 -25.16 24.23
CA ILE A 311 31.14 -25.19 24.63
C ILE A 311 31.27 -25.33 26.14
N PHE A 312 30.49 -24.55 26.91
CA PHE A 312 30.48 -24.63 28.36
C PHE A 312 30.01 -25.99 28.86
N GLY A 313 28.97 -26.56 28.25
CA GLY A 313 28.48 -27.91 28.55
C GLY A 313 29.52 -28.99 28.32
N VAL A 314 30.25 -28.93 27.19
CA VAL A 314 31.36 -29.85 26.91
C VAL A 314 32.49 -29.69 27.94
N PHE A 315 32.85 -28.45 28.29
CA PHE A 315 33.89 -28.18 29.28
C PHE A 315 33.52 -28.72 30.67
N VAL A 316 32.32 -28.42 31.16
CA VAL A 316 31.83 -28.91 32.46
C VAL A 316 31.79 -30.44 32.48
N THR A 317 31.29 -31.06 31.42
CA THR A 317 31.23 -32.52 31.32
C THR A 317 32.64 -33.13 31.30
N GLY A 318 33.59 -32.51 30.58
CA GLY A 318 34.99 -32.94 30.56
C GLY A 318 35.67 -32.86 31.92
N VAL A 319 35.48 -31.76 32.65
CA VAL A 319 36.02 -31.59 34.01
C VAL A 319 35.42 -32.62 34.98
N LEU A 320 34.11 -32.87 34.90
CA LEU A 320 33.46 -33.88 35.74
C LEU A 320 34.01 -35.28 35.46
N ILE A 321 34.20 -35.65 34.19
CA ILE A 321 34.83 -36.92 33.81
C ILE A 321 36.24 -37.03 34.38
N PHE A 322 37.06 -35.97 34.23
CA PHE A 322 38.43 -35.96 34.73
C PHE A 322 38.48 -36.16 36.27
N LEU A 323 37.65 -35.45 37.02
CA LEU A 323 37.58 -35.58 38.48
C LEU A 323 37.13 -36.97 38.95
N VAL A 324 36.25 -37.63 38.20
CA VAL A 324 35.85 -39.03 38.49
C VAL A 324 37.02 -39.97 38.24
N PHE A 325 37.73 -39.83 37.12
CA PHE A 325 38.90 -40.66 36.81
C PHE A 325 40.03 -40.50 37.82
N ASP A 326 40.32 -39.27 38.26
CA ASP A 326 41.40 -39.00 39.21
C ASP A 326 41.11 -39.62 40.59
N ASN A 327 39.85 -39.52 41.07
CA ASN A 327 39.41 -40.17 42.30
C ASN A 327 39.51 -41.71 42.24
N VAL A 328 39.19 -42.32 41.09
CA VAL A 328 39.32 -43.77 40.90
C VAL A 328 40.79 -44.20 40.94
N ASN A 329 41.69 -43.45 40.30
CA ASN A 329 43.12 -43.74 40.32
C ASN A 329 43.74 -43.58 41.72
N LEU A 330 43.33 -42.56 42.47
CA LEU A 330 43.72 -42.37 43.87
C LEU A 330 43.29 -43.54 44.77
N HIS A 331 42.12 -44.12 44.50
CA HIS A 331 41.64 -45.28 45.26
C HIS A 331 42.40 -46.57 44.93
N ASN A 332 42.81 -46.77 43.68
CA ASN A 332 43.58 -47.94 43.25
C ASN A 332 45.04 -47.92 43.71
N ASN A 333 45.60 -46.73 43.99
CA ASN A 333 46.98 -46.58 44.44
C ASN A 333 47.14 -46.52 45.97
N ARG A 334 46.09 -46.77 46.76
CA ARG A 334 46.28 -46.89 48.22
C ARG A 334 47.09 -48.16 48.51
N PRO A 335 48.27 -48.05 49.14
CA PRO A 335 49.01 -49.23 49.56
C PRO A 335 48.12 -50.06 50.47
N MET A 336 48.01 -51.37 50.19
CA MET A 336 47.28 -52.27 51.08
C MET A 336 47.83 -52.10 52.50
N PRO A 337 46.96 -52.03 53.51
CA PRO A 337 47.42 -52.01 54.89
C PRO A 337 48.32 -53.22 55.09
N VAL A 338 49.58 -52.97 55.44
CA VAL A 338 50.52 -54.02 55.83
C VAL A 338 49.94 -54.62 57.09
N ASN A 339 49.39 -55.83 56.98
CA ASN A 339 48.95 -56.57 58.15
C ASN A 339 50.19 -56.82 59.01
N GLU A 340 50.28 -56.15 60.15
CA GLU A 340 51.17 -56.55 61.24
C GLU A 340 50.75 -57.96 61.66
N PHE A 341 51.53 -58.94 61.23
CA PHE A 341 51.46 -60.28 61.79
C PHE A 341 52.05 -60.20 63.21
N GLU A 342 51.18 -60.26 64.22
CA GLU A 342 51.57 -60.61 65.58
C GLU A 342 52.15 -62.03 65.56
N LEU A 343 53.46 -62.12 65.81
CA LEU A 343 54.15 -63.37 66.12
C LEU A 343 53.74 -63.82 67.52
N VAL A 344 53.10 -64.98 67.61
CA VAL A 344 52.90 -65.76 68.85
C VAL A 344 53.88 -66.92 68.88
#